data_AF-A0A7J3R1D9-F1
#
_entry.id   AF-A0A7J3R1D9-F1
#
_cell.length_a   1.000
_cell.length_b   1.000
_cell.length_c   1.000
_cell.angle_alpha   90.00
_cell.angle_beta   90.00
_cell.angle_gamma   90.00
#
_symmetry.space_group_name_H-M   'P 1'
#
loop_
_entity.id
_entity.type
_entity.pdbx_description
1 polymer ?
#
loop_
_entity_poly.entity_id
_entity_poly.type
_entity_poly.pdbx_seq_one_letter_code
_entity_poly.pdbx_strand_id
1 'polypeptide(L)' 'MPKPRKCSFCGKDFQAGTGMMYVKNDGTILWFCSGKCKKSSLNFGRDARKFKWTEYFGKEEKGKA' A
#
# COMPACT_ATOMS: atom_id res chain seq x y z
N MET A 1 -4.47 -18.84 -12.90
CA MET A 1 -3.19 -18.29 -12.41
C MET A 1 -3.45 -17.16 -11.41
N PRO A 2 -2.71 -17.08 -10.31
CA PRO A 2 -2.88 -16.01 -9.32
C PRO A 2 -2.50 -14.66 -9.95
N LYS A 3 -3.37 -13.64 -9.83
CA LYS A 3 -3.09 -12.30 -10.35
C LYS A 3 -2.22 -11.52 -9.35
N PRO A 4 -1.15 -10.82 -9.79
CA PRO A 4 -0.41 -9.92 -8.93
C PRO A 4 -1.33 -8.83 -8.38
N ARG A 5 -1.04 -8.38 -7.16
CA ARG A 5 -1.81 -7.32 -6.48
C ARG A 5 -0.92 -6.11 -6.28
N LYS A 6 -1.52 -4.92 -6.31
CA LYS A 6 -0.81 -3.65 -6.11
C LYS A 6 -0.87 -3.21 -4.66
N CYS A 7 0.26 -2.79 -4.09
CA CYS A 7 0.30 -2.27 -2.72
C CYS A 7 -0.28 -0.84 -2.67
N SER A 8 -1.25 -0.62 -1.78
CA SER A 8 -1.91 0.67 -1.56
C SER A 8 -0.94 1.76 -1.08
N PHE A 9 0.10 1.40 -0.31
CA PHE A 9 1.06 2.37 0.21
C PHE A 9 2.21 2.67 -0.77
N CYS A 10 2.99 1.66 -1.16
CA CYS A 10 4.21 1.89 -1.94
C CYS A 10 3.99 1.89 -3.46
N GLY A 11 2.84 1.40 -3.93
CA GLY A 11 2.51 1.31 -5.35
C GLY A 11 3.03 0.05 -6.04
N LYS A 12 3.97 -0.67 -5.44
CA LYS A 12 4.58 -1.85 -6.05
C LYS A 12 3.62 -3.01 -6.15
N ASP A 13 3.70 -3.72 -7.27
CA ASP A 13 3.05 -5.02 -7.42
C ASP A 13 3.75 -6.08 -6.56
N PHE A 14 2.96 -7.03 -6.05
CA PHE A 14 3.43 -8.15 -5.26
C PHE A 14 2.74 -9.45 -5.69
N GLN A 15 3.46 -10.56 -5.51
CA GLN A 15 2.99 -11.89 -5.86
C GLN A 15 1.77 -12.27 -5.03
N ALA A 16 0.78 -12.91 -5.66
CA ALA A 16 -0.37 -13.43 -4.95
C ALA A 16 0.04 -14.50 -3.92
N GLY A 17 -0.60 -14.49 -2.75
CA GLY A 17 -0.24 -15.34 -1.62
C GLY A 17 0.83 -14.74 -0.71
N THR A 18 1.35 -13.56 -1.02
CA THR A 18 2.24 -12.77 -0.14
C THR A 18 1.57 -11.47 0.27
N GLY A 19 2.01 -10.88 1.39
CA GLY A 19 1.49 -9.61 1.88
C GLY A 19 0.30 -9.78 2.83
N MET A 20 -0.48 -8.71 2.99
CA MET A 20 -1.62 -8.67 3.91
C MET A 20 -2.76 -7.85 3.31
N MET A 21 -3.98 -8.30 3.57
CA MET A 21 -5.20 -7.55 3.34
C MET A 21 -5.63 -6.89 4.65
N TYR A 22 -5.90 -5.59 4.60
CA TYR A 22 -6.45 -4.84 5.72
C TYR A 22 -7.80 -4.26 5.31
N VAL A 23 -8.84 -4.59 6.06
CA VAL A 23 -10.20 -4.10 5.79
C VAL A 23 -10.49 -3.02 6.82
N LYS A 24 -10.77 -1.81 6.35
CA LYS A 24 -11.21 -0.69 7.19
C LYS A 24 -12.69 -0.89 7.58
N ASN A 25 -13.14 -0.19 8.63
CA ASN A 25 -14.52 -0.28 9.12
C ASN A 25 -15.57 0.21 8.10
N ASP A 26 -15.18 1.04 7.15
CA ASP A 26 -16.00 1.50 6.02
C ASP A 26 -16.13 0.46 4.89
N GLY A 27 -15.46 -0.69 5.01
CA GLY A 27 -15.40 -1.73 3.99
C GLY A 27 -14.30 -1.51 2.95
N THR A 28 -13.50 -0.44 3.05
CA THR A 28 -12.41 -0.19 2.10
C THR A 28 -11.29 -1.21 2.31
N ILE A 29 -10.89 -1.88 1.22
CA ILE A 29 -9.85 -2.91 1.22
C ILE A 29 -8.50 -2.32 0.85
N LEU A 30 -7.56 -2.41 1.78
CA LEU A 30 -6.17 -2.02 1.65
C LEU A 30 -5.27 -3.24 1.46
N TRP A 31 -4.42 -3.19 0.43
CA TRP A 31 -3.43 -4.24 0.19
C TRP A 31 -2.03 -3.74 0.56
N PHE A 32 -1.32 -4.51 1.39
CA PHE A 32 0.04 -4.18 1.79
C PHE A 32 1.00 -5.30 1.42
N CYS A 33 2.10 -4.94 0.75
CA CYS A 33 3.14 -5.90 0.41
C CYS A 33 3.98 -6.36 1.63
N SER A 34 4.09 -5.55 2.69
CA SER A 34 4.90 -5.88 3.87
C SER A 34 4.42 -5.16 5.15
N GLY A 35 4.90 -5.62 6.30
CA GLY A 35 4.67 -4.98 7.60
C GLY A 35 5.18 -3.53 7.68
N LYS A 36 6.23 -3.19 6.92
CA LYS A 36 6.73 -1.81 6.80
C LYS A 36 5.66 -0.89 6.21
N CYS A 37 5.03 -1.31 5.11
CA CYS A 37 3.98 -0.54 4.44
C CYS A 37 2.74 -0.39 5.33
N LYS A 38 2.32 -1.46 6.02
CA LYS A 38 1.22 -1.42 6.99
C LYS A 38 1.48 -0.41 8.10
N LYS A 39 2.62 -0.52 8.80
CA LYS A 39 2.97 0.40 9.90
C LYS A 39 3.13 1.85 9.41
N SER A 40 3.74 2.03 8.24
CA SER A 40 3.92 3.36 7.62
C SER A 40 2.58 4.03 7.33
N SER A 41 1.63 3.30 6.75
CA SER A 41 0.31 3.84 6.38
C SER A 41 -0.62 4.00 7.59
N LEU A 42 -0.73 2.98 8.44
CA LEU A 42 -1.75 2.92 9.51
C LEU A 42 -1.27 3.50 10.83
N ASN A 43 -0.05 3.15 11.27
CA ASN A 43 0.42 3.56 12.60
C ASN A 43 1.06 4.95 12.56
N PHE A 44 1.85 5.23 11.53
CA PHE A 44 2.59 6.48 11.40
C PHE A 44 1.87 7.54 10.54
N GLY A 45 0.78 7.18 9.86
CA GLY A 45 0.03 8.11 9.00
C GLY A 45 0.89 8.76 7.91
N ARG A 46 1.94 8.08 7.43
CA ARG A 46 2.89 8.65 6.49
C ARG A 46 2.25 8.81 5.11
N ASP A 47 2.47 9.96 4.47
CA ASP A 47 2.15 10.12 3.05
C ASP A 47 3.19 9.42 2.19
N ALA A 48 2.80 8.43 1.39
CA ALA A 48 3.70 7.76 0.44
C ALA A 48 4.45 8.76 -0.46
N ARG A 49 3.78 9.83 -0.89
CA ARG A 49 4.30 10.90 -1.75
C ARG A 49 5.55 11.60 -1.24
N LYS A 50 5.79 11.58 0.08
CA LYS A 50 6.95 12.21 0.71
C LYS A 50 8.19 11.29 0.72
N PHE A 51 8.02 10.00 0.41
CA PHE A 51 9.08 9.00 0.50
C PHE A 51 9.57 8.53 -0.87
N LYS A 52 10.85 8.81 -1.16
CA LYS A 52 11.55 8.47 -2.42
C LYS A 52 11.49 7.00 -2.85
N TRP A 53 11.27 6.08 -1.92
CA TRP A 53 11.24 4.63 -2.19
C TRP A 53 9.87 4.12 -2.66
N THR A 54 8.85 4.97 -2.64
CA THR A 54 7.52 4.65 -3.13
C THR A 54 7.35 5.12 -4.57
N GLU A 55 6.52 4.44 -5.35
CA GLU A 55 6.22 4.84 -6.73
C GLU A 55 5.35 6.09 -6.85
N TYR A 56 4.82 6.56 -5.72
CA TYR A 56 4.03 7.78 -5.61
C TYR A 56 4.87 8.99 -5.23
N PHE A 57 6.19 8.84 -5.06
CA PHE A 57 7.06 9.97 -4.75
C PHE A 57 6.96 11.06 -5.82
N GLY A 58 6.63 12.28 -5.40
CA GLY A 58 6.47 13.43 -6.31
C GLY A 58 5.24 13.37 -7.24
N LYS A 59 4.36 12.37 -7.09
CA LYS A 59 3.09 12.30 -7.84
C LYS A 59 1.97 13.00 -7.08
N GLU A 60 1.07 13.64 -7.84
CA GLU A 60 -0.11 14.33 -7.30
C GLU A 60 -1.14 13.32 -6.77
N GLU A 61 -1.26 12.18 -7.46
CA GLU A 61 -2.18 11.09 -7.13
C GLU A 61 -1.72 10.30 -5.89
N LYS A 62 -2.58 10.24 -4.87
CA LYS A 62 -2.37 9.34 -3.73
C LYS A 62 -2.59 7.89 -4.17
N GLY A 63 -1.69 6.99 -3.77
CA GLY A 63 -1.98 5.56 -3.80
C GLY A 63 -3.29 5.29 -3.07
N LYS A 64 -4.26 4.66 -3.77
CA LYS A 64 -5.61 4.41 -3.22
C LYS A 64 -5.49 3.69 -1.88
N ALA A 65 -5.87 4.41 -0.81
CA ALA A 65 -5.88 3.93 0.56
C ALA A 65 -7.31 3.61 1.01
#